data_AF-A0A022RL03-F1
#
_entry.id   AF-A0A022RL03-F1
#
_cell.length_a   1.000
_cell.length_b   1.000
_cell.length_c   1.000
_cell.angle_alpha   90.00
_cell.angle_beta   90.00
_cell.angle_gamma   90.00
#
_symmetry.space_group_name_H-M   'P 1'
#
loop_
_entity.id
_entity.type
_entity.pdbx_description
1 polymer ?
#
loop_
_entity_poly.entity_id
_entity_poly.type
_entity_poly.pdbx_seq_one_letter_code
_entity_poly.pdbx_strand_id
1 'polypeptide(L)'
;MAMRLNLDCNACCRKMRRILLRMKEIESHLIEKQQNRVTVFGRFTPADVAIKIRKKMKRRVEILEIQEFIGHVEEIKNNFRVIT
;
A
#
# COMPACT_ATOMS: atom_id res chain seq x y z
N MET A 1 0.87 -4.45 5.69
CA MET A 1 2.07 -3.59 5.82
C MET A 1 1.66 -2.14 5.63
N ALA A 2 2.16 -1.23 6.48
CA ALA A 2 2.03 0.22 6.33
C ALA A 2 3.39 0.85 5.99
N MET A 3 3.39 1.81 5.07
CA MET A 3 4.58 2.53 4.65
C MET A 3 4.30 4.03 4.48
N ARG A 4 5.34 4.83 4.63
CA ARG A 4 5.33 6.27 4.40
C ARG A 4 6.04 6.60 3.09
N LEU A 5 5.39 7.46 2.29
CA LEU A 5 5.94 8.02 1.07
C LEU A 5 5.29 9.37 0.78
N ASN A 6 6.07 10.39 0.41
CA ASN A 6 5.53 11.71 0.10
C ASN A 6 4.59 11.64 -1.11
N LEU A 7 3.35 12.10 -0.97
CA LEU A 7 2.32 12.12 -2.02
C LEU A 7 1.70 13.54 -2.14
N ASP A 8 2.51 14.49 -2.58
CA ASP A 8 2.21 15.93 -2.48
C ASP A 8 1.05 16.40 -3.38
N CYS A 9 0.72 15.64 -4.43
CA CYS A 9 -0.33 16.01 -5.37
C CYS A 9 -1.20 14.82 -5.79
N ASN A 10 -2.38 15.12 -6.36
CA ASN A 10 -3.33 14.10 -6.78
C ASN A 10 -2.76 13.19 -7.90
N ALA A 11 -1.87 13.73 -8.74
CA ALA A 11 -1.16 12.94 -9.74
C ALA A 11 -0.24 11.88 -9.11
N CYS A 12 0.42 12.19 -7.99
CA CYS A 12 1.22 11.23 -7.24
C CYS A 12 0.35 10.12 -6.65
N CYS A 13 -0.80 10.47 -6.05
CA CYS A 13 -1.75 9.48 -5.52
C CYS A 13 -2.27 8.56 -6.65
N ARG A 14 -2.67 9.12 -7.79
CA ARG A 14 -3.11 8.34 -8.97
C ARG A 14 -2.00 7.46 -9.52
N LYS A 15 -0.75 7.92 -9.51
CA LYS A 15 0.42 7.10 -9.91
C LYS A 15 0.63 5.94 -8.94
N MET A 16 0.58 6.19 -7.63
CA MET A 16 0.66 5.16 -6.60
C MET A 16 -0.44 4.10 -6.78
N ARG A 17 -1.71 4.52 -6.85
CA ARG A 17 -2.85 3.60 -7.07
C ARG A 17 -2.65 2.71 -8.29
N ARG A 18 -2.21 3.27 -9.42
CA ARG A 18 -1.89 2.49 -10.64
C ARG A 18 -0.75 1.50 -10.44
N ILE A 19 0.26 1.83 -9.64
CA ILE A 19 1.36 0.92 -9.33
C ILE A 19 0.85 -0.24 -8.47
N LEU A 20 0.06 0.05 -7.43
CA LEU A 20 -0.51 -0.94 -6.52
C LEU A 20 -1.44 -1.91 -7.26
N LEU A 21 -2.36 -1.41 -8.09
CA LEU A 21 -3.28 -2.23 -8.90
C LEU A 21 -2.58 -3.14 -9.93
N ARG A 22 -1.32 -2.87 -10.28
CA ARG A 22 -0.52 -3.72 -11.19
C ARG A 22 0.29 -4.78 -10.44
N MET A 23 0.28 -4.79 -9.11
CA MET A 23 0.97 -5.80 -8.29
C MET A 23 -0.05 -6.86 -7.91
N LYS A 24 0.09 -8.05 -8.50
CA LYS A 24 -0.87 -9.17 -8.32
C LYS A 24 -0.86 -9.71 -6.89
N GLU A 25 0.27 -9.53 -6.21
CA GLU A 25 0.50 -9.93 -4.83
C GLU A 25 -0.25 -9.04 -3.81
N ILE A 26 -0.73 -7.86 -4.24
CA ILE A 26 -1.54 -6.96 -3.41
C ILE A 26 -3.02 -7.21 -3.66
N GLU A 27 -3.73 -7.57 -2.61
CA GLU A 27 -5.17 -7.83 -2.63
C GLU A 27 -5.99 -6.55 -2.39
N SER A 28 -5.52 -5.68 -1.49
CA SER A 28 -6.17 -4.40 -1.21
C SER A 28 -5.16 -3.35 -0.73
N HIS A 29 -5.57 -2.08 -0.77
CA HIS A 29 -4.74 -0.96 -0.35
C HIS A 29 -5.56 0.22 0.15
N LEU A 30 -4.95 1.05 0.99
CA LEU A 30 -5.44 2.33 1.46
C LEU A 30 -4.37 3.40 1.22
N ILE A 31 -4.76 4.57 0.72
CA ILE A 31 -3.86 5.71 0.51
C ILE A 31 -4.39 6.91 1.29
N GLU A 32 -3.68 7.28 2.34
CA GLU A 32 -4.00 8.41 3.21
C GLU A 32 -3.04 9.57 2.87
N LYS A 33 -3.42 10.38 1.86
CA LYS A 33 -2.58 11.48 1.36
C LYS A 33 -2.17 12.45 2.47
N GLN A 34 -3.09 12.83 3.35
CA GLN A 34 -2.84 13.79 4.43
C GLN A 34 -1.75 13.30 5.40
N GLN A 35 -1.61 11.98 5.56
CA GLN A 35 -0.63 11.36 6.45
C GLN A 35 0.62 10.87 5.70
N ASN A 36 0.66 11.04 4.37
CA ASN A 36 1.67 10.41 3.50
C ASN A 36 1.81 8.89 3.75
N ARG A 37 0.70 8.23 4.12
CA ARG A 37 0.66 6.83 4.52
C ARG A 37 -0.03 5.99 3.45
N VAL A 38 0.55 4.84 3.16
CA VAL A 38 -0.01 3.84 2.27
C VAL A 38 0.00 2.50 3.01
N THR A 39 -1.16 1.88 3.10
CA THR A 39 -1.33 0.56 3.69
C THR A 39 -1.66 -0.42 2.58
N VAL A 40 -0.99 -1.58 2.58
CA VAL A 40 -1.19 -2.63 1.59
C VAL A 40 -1.41 -3.98 2.29
N PHE A 41 -2.32 -4.76 1.73
CA PHE A 41 -2.71 -6.07 2.21
C PHE A 41 -2.58 -7.08 1.06
N GLY A 42 -2.25 -8.33 1.40
CA GLY A 42 -2.01 -9.39 0.44
C GLY A 42 -0.87 -10.30 0.90
N ARG A 43 -0.50 -11.23 0.02
CA ARG A 43 0.57 -12.20 0.27
C ARG A 43 1.81 -11.78 -0.49
N PHE A 44 2.74 -11.11 0.19
CA PHE A 44 3.96 -10.58 -0.41
C PHE A 44 5.08 -10.47 0.63
N THR A 45 6.32 -10.40 0.15
CA THR A 45 7.47 -9.99 0.95
C THR A 45 7.48 -8.46 1.09
N PRO A 46 7.45 -7.89 2.31
CA PRO A 46 7.45 -6.44 2.54
C PRO A 46 8.56 -5.68 1.81
N ALA A 47 9.79 -6.23 1.83
CA ALA A 47 10.95 -5.64 1.18
C ALA A 47 10.78 -5.52 -0.34
N ASP A 48 10.24 -6.56 -0.99
CA ASP A 48 10.06 -6.57 -2.45
C ASP A 48 9.07 -5.49 -2.90
N VAL A 49 7.95 -5.35 -2.17
CA VAL A 49 6.96 -4.31 -2.42
C VAL A 49 7.57 -2.92 -2.22
N ALA A 50 8.28 -2.71 -1.11
CA ALA A 50 8.93 -1.43 -0.83
C ALA A 50 9.96 -1.04 -1.91
N ILE A 51 10.80 -1.99 -2.35
CA ILE A 51 11.79 -1.79 -3.43
C ILE A 51 11.10 -1.46 -4.76
N LYS A 52 10.05 -2.19 -5.12
CA LYS A 52 9.29 -2.00 -6.36
C LYS A 52 8.61 -0.63 -6.39
N ILE A 53 8.04 -0.20 -5.27
CA ILE A 53 7.43 1.12 -5.12
C ILE A 53 8.50 2.22 -5.19
N ARG A 54 9.62 2.07 -4.47
CA ARG A 54 10.75 3.02 -4.52
C ARG A 54 11.23 3.23 -5.95
N LYS A 55 11.43 2.14 -6.72
CA LYS A 55 11.85 2.18 -8.13
C LYS A 55 10.83 2.90 -9.03
N LYS A 56 9.54 2.58 -8.91
CA LYS A 56 8.48 3.15 -9.78
C LYS A 56 8.11 4.59 -9.42
N MET A 57 8.12 4.94 -8.13
CA MET A 57 7.82 6.29 -7.66
C MET A 57 9.03 7.22 -7.73
N LYS A 58 10.26 6.67 -7.72
CA LYS A 58 11.51 7.43 -7.58
C LYS A 58 11.50 8.32 -6.34
N ARG A 59 10.97 7.79 -5.24
CA ARG A 59 10.81 8.49 -3.95
C ARG A 59 11.24 7.56 -2.81
N ARG A 60 11.66 8.15 -1.69
CA ARG A 60 11.97 7.39 -0.47
C ARG A 60 10.70 6.70 0.04
N VAL A 61 10.81 5.41 0.31
CA VAL A 61 9.80 4.59 0.99
C VAL A 61 10.36 4.27 2.37
N GLU A 62 9.57 4.47 3.40
CA GLU A 62 9.87 4.05 4.77
C GLU A 62 8.80 3.04 5.20
N ILE A 63 9.22 1.86 5.65
CA ILE A 63 8.29 0.88 6.20
C ILE A 63 8.02 1.29 7.64
N LEU A 64 6.75 1.50 7.97
CA LEU A 64 6.33 1.88 9.32
C LEU A 64 5.99 0.64 10.14
N GLU A 65 5.24 -0.28 9.54
CA GLU A 65 4.70 -1.44 10.25
C GLU A 65 4.54 -2.64 9.31
N ILE A 66 4.89 -3.82 9.81
CA ILE A 66 4.66 -5.11 9.15
C ILE A 66 3.72 -5.89 10.06
N GLN A 67 2.51 -6.18 9.56
CA GLN A 67 1.52 -7.00 10.24
C GLN A 67 1.41 -8.32 9.47
N GLU A 68 1.68 -9.42 10.17
CA GLU A 68 1.51 -10.77 9.66
C GLU A 68 0.15 -11.30 10.10
N PHE A 69 -0.75 -11.54 9.14
CA PHE A 69 -2.06 -12.12 9.42
C PHE A 69 -2.01 -13.63 9.18
N ILE A 70 -1.85 -14.40 10.25
CA ILE A 70 -1.97 -15.87 10.23
C ILE A 70 -3.46 -16.21 10.40
N GLY A 71 -4.25 -16.07 9.34
CA GLY A 71 -5.60 -16.65 9.21
C GLY A 71 -6.76 -16.03 10.01
N HIS A 72 -7.52 -15.14 9.36
CA HIS A 72 -8.98 -15.20 9.15
C HIS A 72 -9.34 -14.03 8.21
N VAL A 73 -9.64 -14.35 6.95
CA VAL A 73 -9.71 -13.39 5.82
C VAL A 73 -11.02 -12.57 5.81
N GLU A 74 -12.00 -12.92 6.64
CA GLU A 74 -13.38 -12.45 6.47
C GLU A 74 -13.68 -11.08 7.11
N GLU A 75 -13.08 -10.73 8.25
CA GLU A 75 -13.40 -9.46 8.92
C GLU A 75 -12.75 -8.23 8.28
N ILE A 76 -11.56 -8.36 7.68
CA ILE A 76 -10.83 -7.23 7.07
C ILE A 76 -11.54 -6.74 5.79
N LYS A 77 -12.17 -7.65 5.03
CA LYS A 77 -12.88 -7.29 3.80
C LYS A 77 -14.07 -6.37 4.06
N ASN A 78 -14.78 -6.55 5.18
CA ASN A 78 -15.95 -5.74 5.50
C ASN A 78 -15.59 -4.31 5.97
N ASN A 79 -14.45 -4.10 6.61
CA ASN A 79 -14.04 -2.75 7.03
C ASN A 79 -13.38 -1.92 5.91
N PHE A 80 -12.68 -2.54 4.96
CA PHE A 80 -11.94 -1.80 3.93
C PHE A 80 -12.68 -1.63 2.60
N ARG A 81 -13.82 -2.32 2.40
CA ARG A 81 -14.63 -2.23 1.18
C ARG A 81 -15.41 -0.91 1.04
N VAL A 82 -15.37 -0.02 2.04
CA VAL A 82 -16.16 1.23 2.05
C VAL A 82 -15.44 2.42 1.39
N ILE A 83 -14.17 2.31 1.00
CA ILE A 83 -13.41 3.46 0.47
C ILE A 83 -12.90 3.14 -0.94
N THR A 84 -13.79 3.17 -1.93
CA THR A 84 -13.44 3.01 -3.36
C THR A 84 -13.05 4.34 -3.98
#